data_AF-A0A962LMM2-F1
#
_entry.id   AF-A0A962LMM2-F1
#
_cell.length_a   1.000
_cell.length_b   1.000
_cell.length_c   1.000
_cell.angle_alpha   90.00
_cell.angle_beta   90.00
_cell.angle_gamma   90.00
#
_symmetry.space_group_name_H-M   'P 1'
#
loop_
_entity.id
_entity.type
_entity.pdbx_description
1 polymer ?
#
loop_
_entity_poly.entity_id
_entity_poly.type
_entity_poly.pdbx_seq_one_letter_code
_entity_poly.pdbx_strand_id
1 'polypeptide(L)'
;GERICLKVQYPGLADVIDSDFDAVVRMLMLARWLQAGRDMDDWLESMRTHLHHEIDYQREAALTTRMADLVQEVSASKIGYEVPKLYPRYCTDVVLALEYMQGSPVTAGPVAALSLERRNALAEGMLELFFYELYDWGCLQTDPNFGNYLLRLDDKSGSQARDVLVLLDFGSILDCPDDFLFHLRSIIDAGLRQDTEQLADSLIGLGCLPKNASVQARQLFADFCLHLVEPLRPPAELPPEYLDAQGQYRWGQSRLMHRAGKRAAASAASRHFTPPSREFALIARKLTGVFTFISVLEAQFNAYDMVAGHIARWREREGLGEG
;
A
#
# COMPACT_ATOMS: atom_id res chain seq x y z
N GLY A 1 34.82 -1.26 9.65
CA GLY A 1 34.16 -2.34 8.89
C GLY A 1 32.75 -1.91 8.55
N GLU A 2 32.18 -2.45 7.48
CA GLU A 2 30.77 -2.24 7.11
C GLU A 2 29.85 -2.96 8.12
N ARG A 3 28.69 -2.38 8.43
CA ARG A 3 27.68 -3.01 9.30
C ARG A 3 26.65 -3.71 8.43
N ILE A 4 26.35 -4.96 8.76
CA ILE A 4 25.37 -5.79 8.04
C ILE A 4 24.28 -6.26 9.00
N CYS A 5 23.07 -6.43 8.47
CA CYS A 5 21.94 -7.08 9.10
C CYS A 5 21.79 -8.48 8.52
N LEU A 6 21.62 -9.50 9.37
CA LEU A 6 21.39 -10.88 8.96
C LEU A 6 19.98 -11.29 9.40
N LYS A 7 19.07 -11.47 8.44
CA LYS A 7 17.79 -12.17 8.68
C LYS A 7 18.06 -13.67 8.58
N VAL A 8 17.78 -14.41 9.64
CA VAL A 8 18.06 -15.86 9.74
C VAL A 8 16.75 -16.59 10.02
N GLN A 9 16.42 -17.57 9.19
CA GLN A 9 15.22 -18.40 9.41
C GLN A 9 15.40 -19.33 10.61
N TYR A 10 14.29 -19.63 11.26
CA TYR A 10 14.29 -20.66 12.29
C TYR A 10 14.65 -22.03 11.67
N PRO A 11 15.56 -22.81 12.28
CA PRO A 11 15.94 -24.12 11.75
C PRO A 11 14.74 -25.04 11.59
N GLY A 12 14.61 -25.67 10.41
CA GLY A 12 13.53 -26.60 10.10
C GLY A 12 12.18 -25.96 9.80
N LEU A 13 12.07 -24.62 9.78
CA LEU A 13 10.80 -23.93 9.51
C LEU A 13 10.19 -24.34 8.17
N ALA A 14 11.00 -24.39 7.11
CA ALA A 14 10.55 -24.81 5.77
C ALA A 14 10.00 -26.24 5.76
N ASP A 15 10.53 -27.14 6.58
CA ASP A 15 10.11 -28.54 6.63
C ASP A 15 8.79 -28.74 7.40
N VAL A 16 8.46 -27.81 8.32
CA VAL A 16 7.29 -27.93 9.20
C VAL A 16 6.14 -27.01 8.82
N ILE A 17 6.37 -25.98 7.99
CA ILE A 17 5.40 -24.89 7.74
C ILE A 17 4.05 -25.42 7.24
N ASP A 18 4.06 -26.39 6.32
CA ASP A 18 2.83 -27.00 5.80
C ASP A 18 2.11 -27.82 6.88
N SER A 19 2.87 -28.55 7.70
CA SER A 19 2.30 -29.41 8.75
C SER A 19 1.71 -28.60 9.91
N ASP A 20 2.36 -27.49 10.28
CA ASP A 20 1.90 -26.55 11.29
C ASP A 20 0.68 -25.78 10.80
N PHE A 21 0.70 -25.29 9.56
CA PHE A 21 -0.45 -24.66 8.91
C PHE A 21 -1.66 -25.60 8.93
N ASP A 22 -1.48 -26.85 8.49
CA ASP A 22 -2.55 -27.85 8.50
C ASP A 22 -3.07 -28.13 9.91
N ALA A 23 -2.20 -28.17 10.92
CA ALA A 23 -2.59 -28.37 12.31
C ALA A 23 -3.45 -27.22 12.84
N VAL A 24 -3.07 -25.98 12.55
CA VAL A 24 -3.85 -24.78 12.90
C VAL A 24 -5.21 -24.79 12.21
N VAL A 25 -5.26 -25.06 10.90
CA VAL A 25 -6.52 -25.14 10.14
C VAL A 25 -7.45 -26.20 10.74
N ARG A 26 -6.93 -27.40 11.05
CA ARG A 26 -7.71 -28.46 11.70
C ARG A 26 -8.28 -28.02 13.05
N MET A 27 -7.49 -27.35 13.88
CA MET A 27 -7.97 -26.84 15.18
C MET A 27 -9.08 -25.80 15.02
N LEU A 28 -8.95 -24.86 14.07
CA LEU A 28 -9.96 -23.85 13.78
C LEU A 28 -11.27 -24.45 13.25
N MET A 29 -11.17 -25.50 12.43
CA MET A 29 -12.33 -26.27 11.96
C MET A 29 -13.02 -27.02 13.10
N LEU A 30 -12.27 -27.68 14.00
CA LEU A 30 -12.81 -28.37 15.18
C LEU A 30 -13.48 -27.40 16.16
N ALA A 31 -12.92 -26.20 16.33
CA ALA A 31 -13.52 -25.11 17.11
C ALA A 31 -14.77 -24.49 16.45
N ARG A 32 -15.10 -24.91 15.21
CA ARG A 32 -16.19 -24.37 14.37
C ARG A 32 -16.05 -22.87 14.10
N TRP A 33 -14.81 -22.37 14.10
CA TRP A 33 -14.51 -20.97 13.76
C TRP A 33 -14.42 -20.77 12.24
N LEU A 34 -14.11 -21.84 11.50
CA LEU A 34 -14.14 -21.87 10.04
C LEU A 34 -15.24 -22.80 9.56
N GLN A 35 -15.86 -22.46 8.42
CA GLN A 35 -16.84 -23.29 7.73
C GLN A 35 -16.24 -23.78 6.41
N ALA A 36 -16.39 -25.07 6.12
CA ALA A 36 -15.93 -25.65 4.86
C ALA A 36 -16.72 -25.10 3.66
N GLY A 37 -16.02 -24.80 2.58
CA GLY A 37 -16.59 -24.30 1.33
C GLY A 37 -15.48 -23.92 0.35
N ARG A 38 -15.80 -23.82 -0.94
CA ARG A 38 -14.79 -23.51 -1.99
C ARG A 38 -14.03 -22.20 -1.71
N ASP A 39 -14.76 -21.16 -1.31
CA ASP A 39 -14.15 -19.86 -0.99
C ASP A 39 -13.16 -19.95 0.19
N MET A 40 -13.39 -20.87 1.13
CA MET A 40 -12.48 -21.14 2.24
C MET A 40 -11.23 -21.90 1.77
N ASP A 41 -11.41 -22.90 0.90
CA ASP A 41 -10.30 -23.68 0.35
C ASP A 41 -9.36 -22.77 -0.47
N ASP A 42 -9.92 -21.91 -1.32
CA ASP A 42 -9.16 -20.92 -2.11
C ASP A 42 -8.41 -19.93 -1.20
N TRP A 43 -9.03 -19.50 -0.11
CA TRP A 43 -8.41 -18.61 0.87
C TRP A 43 -7.26 -19.29 1.64
N LEU A 44 -7.44 -20.54 2.06
CA LEU A 44 -6.41 -21.32 2.75
C LEU A 44 -5.20 -21.57 1.86
N GLU A 45 -5.41 -21.89 0.58
CA GLU A 45 -4.33 -22.08 -0.39
C GLU A 45 -3.55 -20.77 -0.61
N SER A 46 -4.25 -19.65 -0.68
CA SER A 46 -3.63 -18.33 -0.72
C SER A 46 -2.79 -18.05 0.53
N MET A 47 -3.28 -18.38 1.73
CA MET A 47 -2.51 -18.21 2.97
C MET A 47 -1.25 -19.07 2.98
N ARG A 48 -1.37 -20.34 2.54
CA ARG A 48 -0.24 -21.25 2.40
C ARG A 48 0.81 -20.66 1.46
N THR A 49 0.39 -20.21 0.28
CA THR A 49 1.28 -19.55 -0.69
C THR A 49 2.00 -18.34 -0.09
N HIS A 50 1.29 -17.53 0.70
CA HIS A 50 1.88 -16.35 1.35
C HIS A 50 2.95 -16.75 2.39
N LEU A 51 2.68 -17.77 3.21
CA LEU A 51 3.66 -18.29 4.17
C LEU A 51 4.93 -18.82 3.49
N HIS A 52 4.80 -19.48 2.34
CA HIS A 52 5.95 -19.92 1.55
C HIS A 52 6.74 -18.73 0.98
N HIS A 53 6.06 -17.67 0.54
CA HIS A 53 6.75 -16.44 0.10
C HIS A 53 7.51 -15.75 1.24
N GLU A 54 7.03 -15.80 2.49
CA GLU A 54 7.71 -15.21 3.65
C GLU A 54 9.04 -15.92 4.00
N ILE A 55 9.17 -17.21 3.65
CA ILE A 55 10.38 -18.00 3.86
C ILE A 55 11.25 -18.13 2.61
N ASP A 56 10.90 -17.48 1.49
CA ASP A 56 11.74 -17.47 0.29
C ASP A 56 12.68 -16.26 0.29
N TYR A 57 13.83 -16.42 0.94
CA TYR A 57 14.84 -15.37 1.02
C TYR A 57 15.57 -15.10 -0.30
N GLN A 58 15.56 -16.05 -1.25
CA GLN A 58 16.10 -15.81 -2.60
C GLN A 58 15.20 -14.85 -3.37
N ARG A 59 13.88 -15.05 -3.26
CA ARG A 59 12.88 -14.13 -3.80
C ARG A 59 12.98 -12.76 -3.15
N GLU A 60 13.09 -12.67 -1.82
CA GLU A 60 13.28 -11.38 -1.13
C GLU A 60 14.58 -10.68 -1.57
N ALA A 61 15.68 -11.41 -1.74
CA ALA A 61 16.95 -10.86 -2.23
C ALA A 61 16.81 -10.26 -3.64
N ALA A 62 16.17 -10.97 -4.56
CA ALA A 62 15.94 -10.50 -5.92
C ALA A 62 15.04 -9.24 -5.95
N LEU A 63 13.97 -9.24 -5.15
CA LEU A 63 13.07 -8.09 -5.00
C LEU A 63 13.78 -6.89 -4.36
N THR A 64 14.67 -7.12 -3.40
CA THR A 64 15.53 -6.07 -2.82
C THR A 64 16.37 -5.39 -3.89
N THR A 65 17.06 -6.17 -4.73
CA THR A 65 17.88 -5.62 -5.82
C THR A 65 17.03 -4.85 -6.82
N ARG A 66 15.90 -5.42 -7.26
CA ARG A 66 14.98 -4.74 -8.18
C ARG A 66 14.48 -3.41 -7.60
N MET A 67 14.07 -3.39 -6.33
CA MET A 67 13.59 -2.16 -5.71
C MET A 67 14.71 -1.12 -5.57
N ALA A 68 15.95 -1.55 -5.27
CA ALA A 68 17.11 -0.67 -5.22
C ALA A 68 17.38 0.03 -6.57
N ASP A 69 17.13 -0.65 -7.69
CA ASP A 69 17.26 -0.07 -9.02
C ASP A 69 16.09 0.89 -9.32
N LEU A 70 14.85 0.47 -9.05
CA LEU A 70 13.65 1.28 -9.29
C LEU A 70 13.66 2.61 -8.54
N VAL A 71 14.08 2.62 -7.27
CA VAL A 71 14.11 3.87 -6.48
C VAL A 71 15.17 4.87 -6.96
N GLN A 72 16.20 4.42 -7.69
CA GLN A 72 17.21 5.31 -8.28
C GLN A 72 16.65 6.11 -9.47
N GLU A 73 15.62 5.60 -10.13
CA GLU A 73 14.95 6.28 -11.23
C GLU A 73 14.03 7.43 -10.74
N VAL A 74 13.73 7.47 -9.44
CA VAL A 74 12.87 8.50 -8.85
C VAL A 74 13.63 9.81 -8.69
N SER A 75 13.40 10.74 -9.62
CA SER A 75 14.08 12.04 -9.67
C SER A 75 13.25 13.22 -9.15
N ALA A 76 11.92 13.07 -9.10
CA ALA A 76 10.98 14.17 -8.81
C ALA A 76 10.50 14.26 -7.34
N SER A 77 11.11 13.53 -6.40
CA SER A 77 10.68 13.53 -4.99
C SER A 77 11.39 14.61 -4.15
N LYS A 78 10.66 15.17 -3.17
CA LYS A 78 11.21 16.08 -2.15
C LYS A 78 12.14 15.37 -1.15
N ILE A 79 12.07 14.04 -1.11
CA ILE A 79 12.88 13.19 -0.22
C ILE A 79 13.77 12.23 -1.02
N GLY A 80 14.72 11.60 -0.35
CA GLY A 80 15.43 10.44 -0.89
C GLY A 80 14.66 9.14 -0.62
N TYR A 81 14.87 8.14 -1.47
CA TYR A 81 14.50 6.75 -1.19
C TYR A 81 15.77 5.92 -1.15
N GLU A 82 15.86 5.03 -0.17
CA GLU A 82 16.98 4.12 -0.08
C GLU A 82 16.54 2.70 0.26
N VAL A 83 17.27 1.75 -0.32
CA VAL A 83 17.08 0.31 -0.15
C VAL A 83 18.40 -0.26 0.35
N PRO A 84 18.41 -1.13 1.38
CA PRO A 84 19.62 -1.76 1.87
C PRO A 84 20.37 -2.48 0.74
N LYS A 85 21.68 -2.26 0.67
CA LYS A 85 22.51 -3.06 -0.24
C LYS A 85 22.49 -4.54 0.15
N LEU A 86 22.25 -5.42 -0.81
CA LEU A 86 22.38 -6.87 -0.64
C LEU A 86 23.86 -7.27 -0.58
N TYR A 87 24.20 -8.26 0.27
CA TYR A 87 25.51 -8.90 0.32
C TYR A 87 25.40 -10.37 -0.13
N PRO A 88 25.39 -10.65 -1.46
CA PRO A 88 25.11 -11.99 -1.99
C PRO A 88 26.01 -13.09 -1.44
N ARG A 89 27.29 -12.77 -1.16
CA ARG A 89 28.26 -13.71 -0.59
C ARG A 89 27.89 -14.29 0.77
N TYR A 90 26.95 -13.65 1.48
CA TYR A 90 26.46 -14.07 2.80
C TYR A 90 24.99 -14.51 2.75
N CYS A 91 24.39 -14.54 1.56
CA CYS A 91 23.01 -14.99 1.37
C CYS A 91 22.98 -16.50 1.10
N THR A 92 22.00 -17.17 1.69
CA THR A 92 21.68 -18.59 1.49
C THR A 92 20.16 -18.74 1.53
N ASP A 93 19.64 -19.94 1.32
CA ASP A 93 18.19 -20.18 1.35
C ASP A 93 17.55 -19.88 2.70
N VAL A 94 18.34 -19.84 3.78
CA VAL A 94 17.88 -19.58 5.16
C VAL A 94 18.52 -18.35 5.81
N VAL A 95 19.37 -17.61 5.08
CA VAL A 95 20.02 -16.38 5.56
C VAL A 95 19.97 -15.30 4.48
N LEU A 96 19.42 -14.14 4.81
CA LEU A 96 19.44 -12.94 3.98
C LEU A 96 20.34 -11.89 4.62
N ALA A 97 21.34 -11.42 3.87
CA ALA A 97 22.34 -10.48 4.36
C ALA A 97 22.23 -9.12 3.67
N LEU A 98 21.88 -8.09 4.44
CA LEU A 98 21.58 -6.74 3.98
C LEU A 98 22.48 -5.71 4.67
N GLU A 99 22.60 -4.53 4.08
CA GLU A 99 23.18 -3.38 4.76
C GLU A 99 22.40 -3.03 6.02
N TYR A 100 23.13 -2.73 7.10
CA TYR A 100 22.48 -2.21 8.31
C TYR A 100 22.08 -0.75 8.10
N MET A 101 20.79 -0.51 7.91
CA MET A 101 20.26 0.83 7.75
C MET A 101 19.97 1.51 9.09
N GLN A 102 20.33 2.79 9.18
CA GLN A 102 20.01 3.63 10.32
C GLN A 102 18.85 4.58 10.00
N GLY A 103 17.97 4.77 10.97
CA GLY A 103 16.87 5.71 10.90
C GLY A 103 15.93 5.57 12.10
N SER A 104 14.89 6.39 12.13
CA SER A 104 13.86 6.40 13.16
C SER A 104 12.54 5.86 12.59
N PRO A 105 11.75 5.10 13.35
CA PRO A 105 10.38 4.77 12.93
C PRO A 105 9.54 6.06 12.83
N VAL A 106 8.50 6.05 11.99
CA VAL A 106 7.61 7.21 11.78
C VAL A 106 6.94 7.70 13.07
N THR A 107 6.77 6.81 14.05
CA THR A 107 6.17 7.11 15.37
C THR A 107 7.18 7.67 16.38
N ALA A 108 8.45 7.84 16.02
CA ALA A 108 9.48 8.31 16.93
C ALA A 108 9.31 9.79 17.31
N GLY A 109 9.64 10.13 18.55
CA GLY A 109 9.60 11.51 19.05
C GLY A 109 10.36 12.53 18.18
N PRO A 110 11.59 12.23 17.70
CA PRO A 110 12.31 13.12 16.79
C PRO A 110 11.57 13.41 15.47
N VAL A 111 10.81 12.44 14.95
CA VAL A 111 10.00 12.61 13.72
C VAL A 111 8.80 13.52 14.01
N ALA A 112 8.13 13.32 15.14
CA ALA A 112 7.02 14.18 15.56
C ALA A 112 7.45 15.63 15.85
N ALA A 113 8.72 15.84 16.22
CA ALA A 113 9.28 17.17 16.48
C ALA A 113 9.71 17.93 15.22
N LEU A 114 9.64 17.32 14.03
CA LEU A 114 9.95 17.97 12.77
C LEU A 114 8.98 19.11 12.46
N SER A 115 9.44 20.09 11.66
CA SER A 115 8.56 21.13 11.11
C SER A 115 7.44 20.49 10.26
N LEU A 116 6.29 21.17 10.17
CA LEU A 116 5.18 20.72 9.32
C LEU A 116 5.64 20.53 7.87
N GLU A 117 6.51 21.40 7.36
CA GLU A 117 7.09 21.29 6.02
C GLU A 117 7.82 19.96 5.80
N ARG A 118 8.68 19.54 6.74
CA ARG A 118 9.41 18.26 6.63
C ARG A 118 8.48 17.06 6.78
N ARG A 119 7.51 17.13 7.70
CA ARG A 119 6.48 16.09 7.86
C ARG A 119 5.63 15.95 6.60
N ASN A 120 5.27 17.05 5.95
CA ASN A 120 4.59 17.06 4.66
C ASN A 120 5.46 16.44 3.57
N ALA A 121 6.74 16.81 3.46
CA ALA A 121 7.64 16.23 2.46
C ALA A 121 7.79 14.70 2.61
N LEU A 122 7.89 14.21 3.84
CA LEU A 122 7.93 12.77 4.14
C LEU A 122 6.62 12.06 3.79
N ALA A 123 5.48 12.69 4.09
CA ALA A 123 4.15 12.15 3.80
C ALA A 123 3.86 12.13 2.29
N GLU A 124 4.19 13.21 1.59
CA GLU A 124 4.14 13.28 0.13
C GLU A 124 5.06 12.22 -0.48
N GLY A 125 6.27 12.02 0.04
CA GLY A 125 7.16 10.96 -0.42
C GLY A 125 6.57 9.55 -0.29
N MET A 126 5.91 9.23 0.83
CA MET A 126 5.22 7.95 0.98
C MET A 126 4.08 7.78 -0.05
N LEU A 127 3.30 8.83 -0.29
CA LEU A 127 2.21 8.79 -1.27
C LEU A 127 2.74 8.68 -2.71
N GLU A 128 3.81 9.41 -3.02
CA GLU A 128 4.48 9.38 -4.30
C GLU A 128 5.06 8.00 -4.61
N LEU A 129 5.71 7.36 -3.62
CA LEU A 129 6.17 5.97 -3.73
C LEU A 129 5.04 5.03 -4.12
N PHE A 130 3.86 5.16 -3.49
CA PHE A 130 2.69 4.37 -3.85
C PHE A 130 2.23 4.62 -5.30
N PHE A 131 2.31 5.86 -5.79
CA PHE A 131 1.98 6.14 -7.19
C PHE A 131 3.00 5.54 -8.16
N TYR A 132 4.30 5.59 -7.87
CA TYR A 132 5.31 4.90 -8.68
C TYR A 132 5.09 3.39 -8.73
N GLU A 133 4.89 2.77 -7.56
CA GLU A 133 4.55 1.35 -7.44
C GLU A 133 3.35 0.97 -8.34
N LEU A 134 2.30 1.80 -8.31
CA LEU A 134 1.06 1.54 -9.03
C LEU A 134 1.12 1.85 -10.53
N TYR A 135 1.62 3.03 -10.91
CA TYR A 135 1.52 3.55 -12.27
C TYR A 135 2.74 3.24 -13.13
N ASP A 136 3.93 3.19 -12.55
CA ASP A 136 5.20 3.10 -13.31
C ASP A 136 5.88 1.73 -13.18
N TRP A 137 5.89 1.13 -11.99
CA TRP A 137 6.65 -0.11 -11.74
C TRP A 137 5.84 -1.40 -11.87
N GLY A 138 4.52 -1.31 -11.70
CA GLY A 138 3.62 -2.46 -11.79
C GLY A 138 3.80 -3.49 -10.67
N CYS A 139 4.31 -3.06 -9.52
CA CYS A 139 4.47 -3.89 -8.34
C CYS A 139 4.06 -3.13 -7.08
N LEU A 140 3.40 -3.80 -6.15
CA LEU A 140 2.93 -3.19 -4.89
C LEU A 140 3.58 -3.87 -3.69
N GLN A 141 4.19 -3.10 -2.78
CA GLN A 141 4.55 -3.61 -1.46
C GLN A 141 3.28 -3.67 -0.61
N THR A 142 2.80 -4.87 -0.29
CA THR A 142 1.45 -5.05 0.32
C THR A 142 1.42 -5.08 1.84
N ASP A 143 2.57 -5.14 2.51
CA ASP A 143 2.67 -5.03 3.96
C ASP A 143 2.78 -3.56 4.39
N PRO A 144 1.75 -2.98 5.05
CA PRO A 144 1.74 -1.60 5.50
C PRO A 144 2.53 -1.37 6.80
N ASN A 145 3.20 -2.39 7.34
CA ASN A 145 3.86 -2.28 8.64
C ASN A 145 4.90 -1.16 8.65
N PHE A 146 4.75 -0.22 9.59
CA PHE A 146 5.73 0.86 9.80
C PHE A 146 7.12 0.37 10.14
N GLY A 147 7.26 -0.87 10.64
CA GLY A 147 8.56 -1.51 10.84
C GLY A 147 9.37 -1.69 9.56
N ASN A 148 8.71 -1.71 8.39
CA ASN A 148 9.36 -1.86 7.08
C ASN A 148 9.91 -0.53 6.53
N TYR A 149 9.68 0.57 7.25
CA TYR A 149 10.08 1.91 6.85
C TYR A 149 10.88 2.61 7.95
N LEU A 150 12.05 3.12 7.62
CA LEU A 150 12.79 4.02 8.51
C LEU A 150 12.92 5.40 7.89
N LEU A 151 12.90 6.41 8.76
CA LEU A 151 13.15 7.79 8.40
C LEU A 151 14.55 8.18 8.82
N ARG A 152 15.42 8.46 7.85
CA ARG A 152 16.70 9.08 8.12
C ARG A 152 16.54 10.58 7.96
N LEU A 153 16.72 11.27 9.08
CA LEU A 153 16.51 12.70 9.17
C LEU A 153 17.81 13.42 8.81
N ASP A 154 17.73 14.39 7.91
CA ASP A 154 18.85 15.30 7.63
C ASP A 154 19.02 16.26 8.83
N ASP A 155 20.27 16.54 9.17
CA ASP A 155 20.67 17.49 10.23
C ASP A 155 20.37 18.95 9.82
N LYS A 156 20.20 19.21 8.52
CA LYS A 156 19.75 20.51 8.01
C LYS A 156 18.31 20.80 8.43
N SER A 157 17.96 22.08 8.47
CA SER A 157 16.61 22.56 8.80
C SER A 157 15.88 23.13 7.57
N GLY A 158 14.55 23.05 7.58
CA GLY A 158 13.68 23.63 6.54
C GLY A 158 13.81 22.98 5.16
N SER A 159 13.53 23.74 4.11
CA SER A 159 13.49 23.32 2.69
C SER A 159 14.81 22.78 2.11
N GLN A 160 15.93 22.90 2.85
CA GLN A 160 17.23 22.37 2.45
C GLN A 160 17.51 20.97 2.99
N ALA A 161 16.69 20.48 3.92
CA ALA A 161 16.77 19.14 4.45
C ALA A 161 16.25 18.15 3.42
N ARG A 162 17.06 17.13 3.09
CA ARG A 162 16.61 16.02 2.24
C ARG A 162 16.54 14.76 3.08
N ASP A 163 15.42 14.63 3.80
CA ASP A 163 15.10 13.43 4.55
C ASP A 163 15.02 12.22 3.61
N VAL A 164 15.27 11.03 4.15
CA VAL A 164 15.27 9.78 3.37
C VAL A 164 14.27 8.80 3.96
N LEU A 165 13.40 8.27 3.11
CA LEU A 165 12.58 7.11 3.40
C LEU A 165 13.35 5.85 3.02
N VAL A 166 13.72 5.07 4.03
CA VAL A 166 14.42 3.80 3.88
C VAL A 166 13.40 2.68 3.85
N LEU A 167 13.45 1.85 2.80
CA LEU A 167 12.58 0.71 2.57
C LEU A 167 13.32 -0.58 2.98
N LEU A 168 12.83 -1.35 3.94
CA LEU A 168 13.58 -2.45 4.55
C LEU A 168 13.16 -3.86 4.12
N ASP A 169 11.88 -4.08 3.86
CA ASP A 169 11.33 -5.42 3.64
C ASP A 169 10.57 -5.48 2.32
N PHE A 170 10.96 -6.45 1.48
CA PHE A 170 10.41 -6.64 0.15
C PHE A 170 9.81 -8.04 -0.04
N GLY A 171 9.73 -8.86 1.01
CA GLY A 171 9.14 -10.19 0.95
C GLY A 171 7.65 -10.14 0.54
N SER A 172 6.97 -9.05 0.88
CA SER A 172 5.57 -8.79 0.57
C SER A 172 5.32 -7.97 -0.70
N ILE A 173 6.33 -7.78 -1.57
CA ILE A 173 6.07 -7.21 -2.90
C ILE A 173 5.26 -8.22 -3.73
N LEU A 174 4.22 -7.73 -4.37
CA LEU A 174 3.45 -8.45 -5.36
C LEU A 174 3.69 -7.84 -6.74
N ASP A 175 4.04 -8.69 -7.69
CA ASP A 175 3.91 -8.36 -9.10
C ASP A 175 2.43 -8.41 -9.47
N CYS A 176 1.95 -7.31 -10.05
CA CYS A 176 0.56 -7.13 -10.36
C CYS A 176 0.33 -7.37 -11.86
N PRO A 177 -0.57 -8.28 -12.26
CA PRO A 177 -0.92 -8.46 -13.67
C PRO A 177 -1.41 -7.14 -14.29
N ASP A 178 -1.14 -6.94 -15.59
CA ASP A 178 -1.51 -5.71 -16.30
C ASP A 178 -3.01 -5.42 -16.21
N ASP A 179 -3.87 -6.44 -16.40
CA ASP A 179 -5.33 -6.29 -16.26
C ASP A 179 -5.75 -5.79 -14.87
N PHE A 180 -5.07 -6.29 -13.83
CA PHE A 180 -5.33 -5.87 -12.45
C PHE A 180 -4.91 -4.41 -12.25
N LEU A 181 -3.72 -4.04 -12.72
CA LEU A 181 -3.23 -2.66 -12.65
C LEU A 181 -4.13 -1.71 -13.43
N PHE A 182 -4.56 -2.09 -14.63
CA PHE A 182 -5.46 -1.29 -15.45
C PHE A 182 -6.74 -0.94 -14.70
N HIS A 183 -7.41 -1.92 -14.09
CA HIS A 183 -8.63 -1.67 -13.35
C HIS A 183 -8.39 -0.89 -12.06
N LEU A 184 -7.29 -1.15 -11.34
CA LEU A 184 -6.95 -0.39 -10.14
C LEU A 184 -6.66 1.09 -10.44
N ARG A 185 -5.88 1.37 -11.49
CA ARG A 185 -5.61 2.73 -11.99
C ARG A 185 -6.91 3.41 -12.44
N SER A 186 -7.77 2.67 -13.16
CA SER A 186 -9.07 3.15 -13.62
C SER A 186 -10.00 3.54 -12.47
N ILE A 187 -9.97 2.85 -11.32
CA ILE A 187 -10.76 3.23 -10.14
C ILE A 187 -10.34 4.60 -9.61
N ILE A 188 -9.03 4.86 -9.53
CA ILE A 188 -8.52 6.14 -9.02
C ILE A 188 -8.87 7.25 -10.02
N ASP A 189 -8.60 7.05 -11.31
CA ASP A 189 -8.91 8.01 -12.37
C ASP A 189 -10.42 8.31 -12.48
N ALA A 190 -11.27 7.28 -12.52
CA ALA A 190 -12.72 7.44 -12.50
C ALA A 190 -13.20 8.13 -11.22
N GLY A 191 -12.57 7.83 -10.08
CA GLY A 191 -12.87 8.46 -8.80
C GLY A 191 -12.57 9.96 -8.77
N LEU A 192 -11.53 10.40 -9.48
CA LEU A 192 -11.21 11.84 -9.65
C LEU A 192 -12.17 12.54 -10.60
N ARG A 193 -12.63 11.85 -11.65
CA ARG A 193 -13.63 12.37 -12.61
C ARG A 193 -15.07 12.20 -12.12
N GLN A 194 -15.27 11.63 -10.93
CA GLN A 194 -16.58 11.28 -10.36
C GLN A 194 -17.44 10.39 -11.28
N ASP A 195 -16.80 9.54 -12.09
CA ASP A 195 -17.45 8.61 -13.02
C ASP A 195 -17.82 7.30 -12.31
N THR A 196 -19.02 7.24 -11.75
CA THR A 196 -19.48 6.09 -10.96
C THR A 196 -19.69 4.83 -11.79
N GLU A 197 -20.03 4.97 -13.08
CA GLU A 197 -20.23 3.82 -13.97
C GLU A 197 -18.89 3.16 -14.29
N GLN A 198 -17.89 3.93 -14.72
CA GLN A 198 -16.56 3.39 -15.00
C GLN A 198 -15.90 2.82 -13.75
N LEU A 199 -16.13 3.44 -12.59
CA LEU A 199 -15.65 2.94 -11.31
C LEU A 199 -16.30 1.58 -11.00
N ALA A 200 -17.61 1.43 -11.16
CA ALA A 200 -18.31 0.16 -10.96
C ALA A 200 -17.83 -0.93 -11.92
N ASP A 201 -17.60 -0.60 -13.19
CA ASP A 201 -17.06 -1.55 -14.18
C ASP A 201 -15.63 -1.99 -13.83
N SER A 202 -14.80 -1.07 -13.34
CA SER A 202 -13.43 -1.38 -12.89
C SER A 202 -13.43 -2.24 -11.63
N LEU A 203 -14.37 -2.03 -10.71
CA LEU A 203 -14.57 -2.90 -9.55
C LEU A 203 -14.99 -4.32 -9.94
N ILE A 204 -15.80 -4.46 -10.99
CA ILE A 204 -16.13 -5.77 -11.57
C ILE A 204 -14.88 -6.41 -12.18
N GLY A 205 -14.08 -5.62 -12.90
CA GLY A 205 -12.80 -6.05 -13.49
C GLY A 205 -11.79 -6.57 -12.45
N LEU A 206 -11.72 -5.93 -11.28
CA LEU A 206 -10.92 -6.40 -10.13
C LEU A 206 -11.51 -7.61 -9.39
N GLY A 207 -12.70 -8.07 -9.76
CA GLY A 207 -13.41 -9.12 -9.04
C GLY A 207 -13.98 -8.69 -7.68
N CYS A 208 -14.02 -7.38 -7.40
CA CYS A 208 -14.59 -6.83 -6.16
C CYS A 208 -16.13 -6.84 -6.16
N LEU A 209 -16.72 -6.81 -7.35
CA LEU A 209 -18.16 -6.89 -7.56
C LEU A 209 -18.48 -7.97 -8.60
N PRO A 210 -19.53 -8.79 -8.39
CA PRO A 210 -19.97 -9.73 -9.42
C PRO A 210 -20.61 -8.98 -10.59
N LYS A 211 -20.52 -9.53 -11.81
CA LYS A 211 -21.09 -8.91 -13.04
C LYS A 211 -22.59 -8.62 -12.91
N ASN A 212 -23.32 -9.46 -12.18
CA ASN A 212 -24.75 -9.34 -11.92
C ASN A 212 -25.08 -8.57 -10.62
N ALA A 213 -24.13 -7.83 -10.04
CA ALA A 213 -24.36 -6.98 -8.88
C ALA A 213 -25.53 -6.03 -9.14
N SER A 214 -26.41 -5.86 -8.13
CA SER A 214 -27.54 -4.93 -8.22
C SER A 214 -27.04 -3.49 -8.37
N VAL A 215 -27.87 -2.62 -8.96
CA VAL A 215 -27.57 -1.19 -9.09
C VAL A 215 -27.22 -0.56 -7.73
N GLN A 216 -27.91 -0.97 -6.68
CA GLN A 216 -27.64 -0.51 -5.31
C GLN A 216 -26.26 -0.96 -4.80
N ALA A 217 -25.86 -2.20 -5.06
CA ALA A 217 -24.54 -2.69 -4.66
C ALA A 217 -23.41 -1.98 -5.42
N ARG A 218 -23.60 -1.76 -6.73
CA ARG A 218 -22.67 -0.98 -7.56
C ARG A 218 -22.50 0.44 -7.01
N GLN A 219 -23.60 1.13 -6.73
CA GLN A 219 -23.55 2.50 -6.18
C GLN A 219 -22.86 2.54 -4.82
N LEU A 220 -23.22 1.64 -3.89
CA LEU A 220 -22.64 1.62 -2.55
C LEU A 220 -21.12 1.44 -2.57
N PHE A 221 -20.60 0.56 -3.44
CA PHE A 221 -19.17 0.31 -3.55
C PHE A 221 -18.45 1.43 -4.30
N ALA A 222 -19.08 2.02 -5.32
CA ALA A 222 -18.58 3.20 -5.99
C ALA A 222 -18.47 4.39 -5.04
N ASP A 223 -19.50 4.66 -4.23
CA ASP A 223 -19.49 5.71 -3.20
C ASP A 223 -18.38 5.47 -2.17
N PHE A 224 -18.18 4.20 -1.75
CA PHE A 224 -17.09 3.84 -0.86
C PHE A 224 -15.71 4.19 -1.44
N CYS A 225 -15.44 3.80 -2.68
CA CYS A 225 -14.19 4.15 -3.38
C CYS A 225 -14.04 5.66 -3.59
N LEU A 226 -15.11 6.36 -3.98
CA LEU A 226 -15.14 7.81 -4.11
C LEU A 226 -14.75 8.50 -2.79
N HIS A 227 -15.16 7.95 -1.65
CA HIS A 227 -14.73 8.47 -0.36
C HIS A 227 -13.25 8.21 -0.07
N LEU A 228 -12.71 7.03 -0.44
CA LEU A 228 -11.30 6.74 -0.23
C LEU A 228 -10.37 7.65 -1.03
N VAL A 229 -10.77 8.09 -2.22
CA VAL A 229 -10.00 9.02 -3.06
C VAL A 229 -10.27 10.50 -2.75
N GLU A 230 -11.07 10.82 -1.72
CA GLU A 230 -11.42 12.21 -1.35
C GLU A 230 -10.21 13.16 -1.29
N PRO A 231 -9.07 12.84 -0.64
CA PRO A 231 -7.93 13.76 -0.55
C PRO A 231 -7.17 13.96 -1.86
N LEU A 232 -7.45 13.11 -2.85
CA LEU A 232 -6.85 13.16 -4.17
C LEU A 232 -7.64 14.06 -5.13
N ARG A 233 -8.84 14.53 -4.75
CA ARG A 233 -9.71 15.37 -5.59
C ARG A 233 -9.16 16.80 -5.76
N PRO A 234 -9.63 17.53 -6.79
CA PRO A 234 -9.29 18.94 -6.96
C PRO A 234 -9.52 19.73 -5.66
N PRO A 235 -8.62 20.66 -5.28
CA PRO A 235 -8.74 21.40 -4.03
C PRO A 235 -10.09 22.10 -3.81
N ALA A 236 -10.75 22.52 -4.89
CA ALA A 236 -12.06 23.17 -4.85
C ALA A 236 -13.21 22.24 -4.41
N GLU A 237 -13.02 20.91 -4.50
CA GLU A 237 -14.00 19.89 -4.15
C GLU A 237 -13.77 19.25 -2.78
N LEU A 238 -12.68 19.62 -2.10
CA LEU A 238 -12.35 19.05 -0.80
C LEU A 238 -13.30 19.57 0.29
N PRO A 239 -13.71 18.71 1.27
CA PRO A 239 -14.59 19.15 2.35
C PRO A 239 -13.92 20.22 3.21
N PRO A 240 -14.50 21.44 3.34
CA PRO A 240 -13.87 22.55 4.06
C PRO A 240 -13.54 22.24 5.52
N GLU A 241 -14.29 21.34 6.17
CA GLU A 241 -14.07 20.92 7.55
C GLU A 241 -12.75 20.15 7.77
N TYR A 242 -12.13 19.65 6.69
CA TYR A 242 -10.85 18.94 6.74
C TYR A 242 -9.70 19.76 6.16
N LEU A 243 -9.93 21.04 5.85
CA LEU A 243 -8.89 21.94 5.35
C LEU A 243 -8.26 22.76 6.48
N ASP A 244 -7.01 23.14 6.31
CA ASP A 244 -6.38 24.18 7.12
C ASP A 244 -6.73 25.59 6.63
N ALA A 245 -6.16 26.60 7.28
CA ALA A 245 -6.40 28.00 6.92
C ALA A 245 -5.81 28.37 5.54
N GLN A 246 -4.95 27.51 4.98
CA GLN A 246 -4.30 27.63 3.68
C GLN A 246 -4.96 26.73 2.63
N GLY A 247 -6.09 26.07 2.95
CA GLY A 247 -6.79 25.17 2.05
C GLY A 247 -6.09 23.83 1.82
N GLN A 248 -5.17 23.42 2.71
CA GLN A 248 -4.50 22.12 2.64
C GLN A 248 -5.28 21.04 3.39
N TYR A 249 -5.39 19.85 2.80
CA TYR A 249 -6.07 18.73 3.42
C TYR A 249 -5.34 18.21 4.66
N ARG A 250 -6.04 18.15 5.80
CA ARG A 250 -5.53 17.67 7.09
C ARG A 250 -5.74 16.16 7.21
N TRP A 251 -4.80 15.38 6.68
CA TRP A 251 -4.90 13.92 6.58
C TRP A 251 -5.26 13.23 7.90
N GLY A 252 -4.49 13.50 8.96
CA GLY A 252 -4.75 12.88 10.27
C GLY A 252 -6.07 13.33 10.92
N GLN A 253 -6.46 14.59 10.74
CA GLN A 253 -7.68 15.14 11.36
C GLN A 253 -8.95 14.71 10.61
N SER A 254 -8.86 14.43 9.31
CA SER A 254 -9.97 13.92 8.50
C SER A 254 -10.50 12.57 8.99
N ARG A 255 -9.64 11.80 9.66
CA ARG A 255 -9.87 10.42 10.09
C ARG A 255 -10.47 9.57 8.96
N LEU A 256 -10.01 9.78 7.72
CA LEU A 256 -10.64 9.22 6.53
C LEU A 256 -10.83 7.70 6.63
N MET A 257 -9.80 6.96 7.03
CA MET A 257 -9.87 5.50 7.16
C MET A 257 -10.93 5.04 8.19
N HIS A 258 -11.10 5.80 9.28
CA HIS A 258 -12.15 5.53 10.26
C HIS A 258 -13.55 5.83 9.68
N ARG A 259 -13.70 6.95 8.95
CA ARG A 259 -14.96 7.29 8.27
C ARG A 259 -15.33 6.26 7.21
N ALA A 260 -14.37 5.83 6.40
CA ALA A 260 -14.53 4.80 5.39
C ALA A 260 -14.88 3.45 6.02
N GLY A 261 -14.18 3.04 7.08
CA GLY A 261 -14.46 1.81 7.81
C GLY A 261 -15.87 1.79 8.43
N LYS A 262 -16.33 2.90 9.01
CA LYS A 262 -17.70 3.01 9.55
C LYS A 262 -18.77 2.84 8.46
N ARG A 263 -18.54 3.39 7.26
CA ARG A 263 -19.43 3.20 6.11
C ARG A 263 -19.40 1.76 5.59
N ALA A 264 -18.21 1.18 5.46
CA ALA A 264 -18.06 -0.22 5.06
C ALA A 264 -18.79 -1.17 6.01
N ALA A 265 -18.68 -0.95 7.33
CA ALA A 265 -19.38 -1.74 8.34
C ALA A 265 -20.91 -1.61 8.22
N ALA A 266 -21.42 -0.41 7.95
CA ALA A 266 -22.85 -0.19 7.71
C ALA A 266 -23.34 -0.91 6.43
N SER A 267 -22.53 -0.92 5.38
CA SER A 267 -22.83 -1.65 4.13
C SER A 267 -22.71 -3.17 4.28
N ALA A 268 -21.80 -3.66 5.12
CA ALA A 268 -21.62 -5.08 5.42
C ALA A 268 -22.82 -5.70 6.15
N ALA A 269 -23.60 -4.89 6.88
CA ALA A 269 -24.86 -5.31 7.47
C ALA A 269 -26.00 -5.48 6.44
N SER A 270 -25.78 -5.11 5.17
CA SER A 270 -26.74 -5.29 4.09
C SER A 270 -26.63 -6.68 3.46
N ARG A 271 -27.76 -7.22 2.96
CA ARG A 271 -27.83 -8.51 2.24
C ARG A 271 -27.09 -8.52 0.89
N HIS A 272 -26.49 -7.41 0.48
CA HIS A 272 -25.82 -7.24 -0.81
C HIS A 272 -24.30 -7.13 -0.67
N PHE A 273 -23.75 -7.34 0.52
CA PHE A 273 -22.32 -7.35 0.76
C PHE A 273 -21.67 -8.58 0.11
N THR A 274 -20.70 -8.34 -0.77
CA THR A 274 -19.83 -9.38 -1.32
C THR A 274 -18.51 -9.32 -0.54
N PRO A 275 -17.99 -10.44 0.00
CA PRO A 275 -16.69 -10.44 0.64
C PRO A 275 -15.64 -9.94 -0.37
N PRO A 276 -14.74 -9.03 0.04
CA PRO A 276 -13.75 -8.48 -0.86
C PRO A 276 -12.84 -9.59 -1.40
N SER A 277 -12.45 -9.48 -2.68
CA SER A 277 -11.43 -10.36 -3.26
C SER A 277 -10.12 -10.25 -2.47
N ARG A 278 -9.29 -11.28 -2.57
CA ARG A 278 -7.94 -11.30 -1.97
C ARG A 278 -7.15 -10.06 -2.38
N GLU A 279 -7.18 -9.76 -3.67
CA GLU A 279 -6.44 -8.67 -4.28
C GLU A 279 -6.96 -7.31 -3.77
N PHE A 280 -8.29 -7.16 -3.62
CA PHE A 280 -8.86 -5.96 -3.02
C PHE A 280 -8.45 -5.81 -1.55
N ALA A 281 -8.44 -6.88 -0.77
CA ALA A 281 -8.02 -6.83 0.62
C ALA A 281 -6.55 -6.39 0.75
N LEU A 282 -5.68 -6.82 -0.17
CA LEU A 282 -4.29 -6.40 -0.24
C LEU A 282 -4.16 -4.92 -0.62
N ILE A 283 -4.88 -4.44 -1.63
CA ILE A 283 -4.92 -3.02 -2.01
C ILE A 283 -5.40 -2.17 -0.83
N ALA A 284 -6.55 -2.54 -0.24
CA ALA A 284 -7.13 -1.81 0.87
C ALA A 284 -6.16 -1.74 2.06
N ARG A 285 -5.41 -2.80 2.31
CA ARG A 285 -4.37 -2.85 3.34
C ARG A 285 -3.20 -1.93 3.03
N LYS A 286 -2.67 -1.94 1.79
CA LYS A 286 -1.62 -1.00 1.35
C LYS A 286 -2.07 0.45 1.49
N LEU A 287 -3.25 0.79 0.96
CA LEU A 287 -3.82 2.13 1.10
C LEU A 287 -3.95 2.52 2.58
N THR A 288 -4.51 1.64 3.41
CA THR A 288 -4.60 1.89 4.87
C THR A 288 -3.24 2.22 5.48
N GLY A 289 -2.19 1.50 5.08
CA GLY A 289 -0.81 1.76 5.50
C GLY A 289 -0.32 3.15 5.13
N VAL A 290 -0.41 3.50 3.84
CA VAL A 290 -0.02 4.82 3.31
C VAL A 290 -0.77 5.93 4.04
N PHE A 291 -2.09 5.80 4.16
CA PHE A 291 -2.93 6.77 4.84
C PHE A 291 -2.59 6.92 6.33
N THR A 292 -2.31 5.81 7.01
CA THR A 292 -1.96 5.85 8.43
C THR A 292 -0.57 6.45 8.61
N PHE A 293 0.40 6.13 7.75
CA PHE A 293 1.74 6.74 7.75
C PHE A 293 1.65 8.26 7.65
N ILE A 294 0.90 8.75 6.65
CA ILE A 294 0.65 10.18 6.43
C ILE A 294 -0.07 10.82 7.63
N SER A 295 -1.04 10.10 8.20
CA SER A 295 -1.81 10.57 9.35
C SER A 295 -0.97 10.69 10.63
N VAL A 296 -0.03 9.77 10.87
CA VAL A 296 0.89 9.81 12.03
C VAL A 296 1.83 11.00 11.93
N LEU A 297 2.22 11.40 10.72
CA LEU A 297 2.99 12.61 10.49
C LEU A 297 2.16 13.90 10.69
N GLU A 298 0.85 13.79 10.92
CA GLU A 298 -0.12 14.90 10.95
C GLU A 298 0.03 15.87 9.77
N ALA A 299 0.32 15.30 8.59
CA ALA A 299 0.60 16.06 7.40
C ALA A 299 -0.62 16.83 6.88
N GLN A 300 -0.34 17.97 6.26
CA GLN A 300 -1.32 18.92 5.73
C GLN A 300 -0.89 19.32 4.31
N PHE A 301 -1.45 18.67 3.29
CA PHE A 301 -1.14 18.96 1.88
C PHE A 301 -2.25 18.43 0.96
N ASN A 302 -2.41 19.07 -0.21
CA ASN A 302 -3.30 18.60 -1.28
C ASN A 302 -2.54 17.66 -2.22
N ALA A 303 -3.12 16.51 -2.54
CA ALA A 303 -2.44 15.45 -3.34
C ALA A 303 -2.91 15.36 -4.80
N TYR A 304 -3.83 16.22 -5.24
CA TYR A 304 -4.38 16.19 -6.59
C TYR A 304 -3.30 16.25 -7.68
N ASP A 305 -2.40 17.24 -7.60
CA ASP A 305 -1.37 17.43 -8.63
C ASP A 305 -0.38 16.25 -8.70
N MET A 306 -0.13 15.59 -7.56
CA MET A 306 0.72 14.41 -7.50
C MET A 306 0.12 13.28 -8.34
N VAL A 307 -1.14 12.90 -8.06
CA VAL A 307 -1.79 11.80 -8.77
C VAL A 307 -2.11 12.15 -10.23
N ALA A 308 -2.46 13.40 -10.52
CA ALA A 308 -2.82 13.84 -11.86
C ALA A 308 -1.69 13.63 -12.87
N GLY A 309 -0.44 13.90 -12.48
CA GLY A 309 0.73 13.68 -13.34
C GLY A 309 0.94 12.20 -13.67
N HIS A 310 0.74 11.30 -12.70
CA HIS A 310 0.81 9.85 -12.89
C HIS A 310 -0.30 9.33 -13.81
N ILE A 311 -1.53 9.80 -13.60
CA ILE A 311 -2.69 9.43 -14.41
C ILE A 311 -2.51 9.91 -15.86
N ALA A 312 -2.07 11.14 -16.08
CA ALA A 312 -1.88 11.68 -17.43
C ALA A 312 -0.90 10.82 -18.26
N ARG A 313 0.26 10.48 -17.68
CA ARG A 313 1.25 9.59 -18.33
C ARG A 313 0.68 8.20 -18.60
N TRP A 314 -0.07 7.64 -17.66
CA TRP A 314 -0.68 6.33 -17.83
C TRP A 314 -1.73 6.34 -18.95
N ARG A 315 -2.64 7.33 -18.96
CA ARG A 315 -3.66 7.49 -20.00
C ARG A 315 -3.04 7.62 -21.39
N GLU A 316 -1.97 8.39 -21.52
CA GLU A 316 -1.21 8.51 -22.78
C GLU A 316 -0.65 7.15 -23.23
N ARG A 317 -0.04 6.36 -22.33
CA ARG A 317 0.48 5.02 -22.64
C ARG A 317 -0.61 4.04 -23.07
N GLU A 318 -1.79 4.11 -22.48
CA GLU A 318 -2.94 3.26 -22.81
C GLU A 318 -3.74 3.74 -24.04
N GLY A 319 -3.42 4.92 -24.60
CA GLY A 319 -4.22 5.53 -25.67
C GLY A 319 -5.62 5.98 -25.21
N LEU A 320 -5.81 6.19 -23.90
CA LEU A 320 -7.02 6.76 -23.33
C LEU A 320 -6.91 8.29 -23.48
N GLY A 321 -7.70 8.90 -24.37
CA GLY A 321 -7.58 10.34 -24.69
C GLY A 321 -7.68 11.27 -23.47
N GLU A 322 -7.31 12.54 -23.62
CA GLU A 322 -7.55 13.55 -22.58
C GLU A 322 -9.07 13.76 -22.44
N GLY A 323 -9.64 13.31 -21.33
CA GLY A 323 -11.07 13.44 -21.01
C GLY A 323 -11.30 14.63 -20.10
#